data_AF-A0A6I1ZB06-F1
#
_entry.id   AF-A0A6I1ZB06-F1
#
_cell.length_a   1.000
_cell.length_b   1.000
_cell.length_c   1.000
_cell.angle_alpha   90.00
_cell.angle_beta   90.00
_cell.angle_gamma   90.00
#
_symmetry.space_group_name_H-M   'P 1'
#
loop_
_entity.id
_entity.type
_entity.pdbx_description
1 polymer ?
#
loop_
_entity_poly.entity_id
_entity_poly.type
_entity_poly.pdbx_seq_one_letter_code
_entity_poly.pdbx_strand_id
1 'polypeptide(L)'
;MLIWGNKQYVVDKIISDNGFHIFTKELAELVRGNEWVDKRWDRFRKEIKGIGPASASEILCHTHPEECAIWNRRAYVGLRYLEVPDLPRHDYQLTGKVYLRIIDVMGSLMEELRRVSL
;
A
#
# COMPACT_ATOMS: atom_id res chain seq x y z
N MET A 1 6.70 8.01 -21.18
CA MET A 1 5.83 8.03 -19.97
C MET A 1 4.65 8.96 -20.27
N LEU A 2 3.58 8.44 -20.88
CA LEU A 2 2.39 9.22 -21.29
C LEU A 2 1.27 9.23 -20.23
N ILE A 3 1.44 8.47 -19.15
CA ILE A 3 0.43 8.27 -18.08
C ILE A 3 0.15 9.58 -17.31
N TRP A 4 1.07 10.55 -17.35
CA TRP A 4 0.92 11.84 -16.67
C TRP A 4 0.41 12.98 -17.57
N GLY A 5 0.25 12.75 -18.88
CA GLY A 5 -0.22 13.77 -19.81
C GLY A 5 -1.72 14.05 -19.69
N ASN A 6 -2.51 13.02 -19.41
CA ASN A 6 -3.95 13.13 -19.20
C ASN A 6 -4.35 12.43 -17.89
N LYS A 7 -4.23 13.15 -16.77
CA LYS A 7 -4.62 12.66 -15.44
C LYS A 7 -6.11 12.30 -15.38
N GLN A 8 -6.94 13.04 -16.11
CA GLN A 8 -8.39 12.81 -16.15
C GLN A 8 -8.69 11.43 -16.73
N TYR A 9 -8.00 11.02 -17.79
CA TYR A 9 -8.15 9.68 -18.37
C TYR A 9 -7.91 8.55 -17.35
N VAL A 10 -6.90 8.69 -16.47
CA VAL A 10 -6.62 7.67 -15.44
C VAL A 10 -7.77 7.59 -14.43
N VAL A 11 -8.28 8.75 -14.00
CA VAL A 11 -9.42 8.83 -13.08
C VAL A 11 -10.67 8.25 -13.72
N ASP A 12 -11.00 8.67 -14.94
CA ASP A 12 -12.16 8.18 -15.69
C ASP A 12 -12.09 6.67 -15.89
N LYS A 13 -10.90 6.13 -16.18
CA LYS A 13 -10.69 4.70 -16.33
C LYS A 13 -10.91 3.96 -15.02
N ILE A 14 -10.37 4.43 -13.90
CA ILE A 14 -10.60 3.82 -12.57
C ILE A 14 -12.10 3.83 -12.24
N ILE A 15 -12.79 4.95 -12.50
CA ILE A 15 -14.23 5.04 -12.25
C ILE A 15 -15.01 4.10 -13.18
N SER A 16 -14.65 4.03 -14.46
CA SER A 16 -15.30 3.16 -15.45
C SER A 16 -15.08 1.68 -15.15
N ASP A 17 -13.90 1.28 -14.70
CA ASP A 17 -13.55 -0.12 -14.45
C ASP A 17 -14.18 -0.68 -13.17
N ASN A 18 -14.47 0.18 -12.19
CA ASN A 18 -14.94 -0.22 -10.86
C ASN A 18 -16.36 0.25 -10.52
N GLY A 19 -16.82 1.35 -11.11
CA GLY A 19 -18.02 2.08 -10.69
C GLY A 19 -17.74 2.98 -9.48
N PHE A 20 -18.23 4.22 -9.51
CA PHE A 20 -17.96 5.22 -8.47
C PHE A 20 -18.41 4.78 -7.07
N HIS A 21 -19.60 4.17 -6.96
CA HIS A 21 -20.15 3.73 -5.68
C HIS A 21 -19.34 2.60 -5.04
N ILE A 22 -18.94 1.59 -5.84
CA ILE A 22 -18.12 0.48 -5.35
C ILE A 22 -16.73 0.99 -4.96
N PHE A 23 -16.13 1.83 -5.80
CA PHE A 23 -14.83 2.44 -5.51
C PHE A 23 -14.81 3.18 -4.17
N THR A 24 -15.79 4.08 -3.96
CA THR A 24 -15.88 4.88 -2.72
C THR A 24 -16.14 4.01 -1.50
N LYS A 25 -16.99 2.99 -1.62
CA LYS A 25 -17.24 2.02 -0.55
C LYS A 25 -15.97 1.25 -0.19
N GLU A 26 -15.30 0.62 -1.15
CA GLU A 26 -14.11 -0.18 -0.87
C GLU A 26 -12.93 0.68 -0.42
N LEU A 27 -12.82 1.93 -0.87
CA LEU A 27 -11.84 2.88 -0.35
C LEU A 27 -12.12 3.23 1.12
N ALA A 28 -13.39 3.46 1.49
CA ALA A 28 -13.77 3.70 2.88
C ALA A 28 -13.48 2.48 3.77
N GLU A 29 -13.77 1.27 3.27
CA GLU A 29 -13.42 0.01 3.94
C GLU A 29 -11.91 -0.17 4.06
N LEU A 30 -11.13 0.14 3.02
CA LEU A 30 -9.67 0.10 3.09
C LEU A 30 -9.15 1.02 4.19
N VAL A 31 -9.66 2.24 4.31
CA VAL A 31 -9.12 3.24 5.23
C VAL A 31 -9.64 3.05 6.66
N ARG A 32 -10.94 2.83 6.84
CA ARG A 32 -11.61 2.85 8.17
C ARG A 32 -12.44 1.62 8.48
N GLY A 33 -12.36 0.56 7.67
CA GLY A 33 -13.06 -0.69 7.96
C GLY A 33 -12.61 -1.29 9.30
N ASN A 34 -13.52 -2.02 9.95
CA ASN A 34 -13.27 -2.62 11.27
C ASN A 34 -12.43 -3.92 11.20
N GLU A 35 -12.18 -4.45 10.00
CA GLU A 35 -11.33 -5.62 9.82
C GLU A 35 -9.84 -5.27 9.99
N TRP A 36 -9.04 -6.30 10.25
CA TRP A 36 -7.59 -6.21 10.26
C TRP A 36 -7.04 -5.70 8.92
N VAL A 37 -5.92 -4.97 8.96
CA VAL A 37 -5.36 -4.30 7.78
C VAL A 37 -4.99 -5.27 6.66
N ASP A 38 -4.59 -6.50 6.97
CA ASP A 38 -4.34 -7.54 5.96
C ASP A 38 -5.60 -7.91 5.18
N LYS A 39 -6.74 -8.03 5.87
CA LYS A 39 -8.03 -8.38 5.26
C LYS A 39 -8.56 -7.23 4.42
N ARG A 40 -8.50 -6.00 4.96
CA ARG A 40 -8.85 -4.78 4.21
C ARG A 40 -7.99 -4.62 2.95
N TRP A 41 -6.69 -4.89 3.07
CA TRP A 41 -5.74 -4.86 1.95
C TRP A 41 -6.09 -5.87 0.87
N ASP A 42 -6.24 -7.15 1.23
CA ASP A 42 -6.54 -8.22 0.27
C ASP A 42 -7.88 -8.00 -0.42
N ARG A 43 -8.90 -7.59 0.35
CA ARG A 43 -10.22 -7.23 -0.18
C ARG A 43 -10.12 -6.09 -1.18
N PHE A 44 -9.52 -4.96 -0.79
CA PHE A 44 -9.41 -3.80 -1.67
C PHE A 44 -8.68 -4.13 -2.96
N ARG A 45 -7.56 -4.86 -2.87
CA ARG A 45 -6.76 -5.24 -4.04
C ARG A 45 -7.45 -6.24 -4.96
N LYS A 46 -8.39 -7.03 -4.44
CA LYS A 46 -9.22 -7.97 -5.21
C LYS A 46 -10.36 -7.24 -5.91
N GLU A 47 -11.02 -6.31 -5.22
CA GLU A 47 -12.23 -5.64 -5.71
C GLU A 47 -11.92 -4.42 -6.60
N ILE A 48 -10.81 -3.71 -6.37
CA ILE A 48 -10.48 -2.46 -7.06
C ILE A 48 -9.36 -2.63 -8.08
N LYS A 49 -9.66 -2.32 -9.35
CA LYS A 49 -8.72 -2.24 -10.46
C LYS A 49 -8.11 -0.84 -10.59
N GLY A 50 -6.88 -0.79 -11.08
CA GLY A 50 -6.18 0.47 -11.38
C GLY A 50 -5.49 1.12 -10.18
N ILE A 51 -5.62 0.56 -8.98
CA ILE A 51 -4.85 0.98 -7.80
C ILE A 51 -3.89 -0.14 -7.40
N GLY A 52 -2.61 0.08 -7.67
CA GLY A 52 -1.55 -0.84 -7.30
C GLY A 52 -1.19 -0.75 -5.81
N PRO A 53 -0.40 -1.71 -5.30
CA PRO A 53 0.02 -1.74 -3.90
C PRO A 53 0.78 -0.49 -3.47
N ALA A 54 1.51 0.18 -4.37
CA ALA A 54 2.16 1.45 -4.07
C ALA A 54 1.17 2.54 -3.65
N SER A 55 0.18 2.82 -4.49
CA SER A 55 -0.85 3.81 -4.18
C SER A 55 -1.71 3.39 -2.99
N ALA A 56 -2.05 2.11 -2.84
CA ALA A 56 -2.81 1.62 -1.70
C ALA A 56 -2.05 1.82 -0.36
N SER A 57 -0.75 1.49 -0.33
CA SER A 57 0.08 1.72 0.86
C SER A 57 0.25 3.21 1.18
N GLU A 58 0.33 4.07 0.17
CA GLU A 58 0.42 5.52 0.34
C GLU A 58 -0.86 6.11 0.94
N ILE A 59 -2.03 5.66 0.46
CA ILE A 59 -3.33 6.02 1.06
C ILE A 59 -3.37 5.61 2.54
N LEU A 60 -2.98 4.36 2.85
CA LEU A 60 -2.98 3.86 4.22
C LEU A 60 -2.01 4.63 5.13
N CYS A 61 -0.78 4.91 4.67
CA CYS A 61 0.21 5.67 5.43
C CYS A 61 -0.21 7.13 5.64
N HIS A 62 -0.89 7.72 4.67
CA HIS A 62 -1.41 9.08 4.83
C HIS A 62 -2.45 9.15 5.96
N THR A 63 -3.24 8.10 6.13
CA THR A 63 -4.32 8.06 7.13
C THR A 63 -3.89 7.48 8.48
N HIS A 64 -2.95 6.55 8.49
CA HIS A 64 -2.49 5.80 9.66
C HIS A 64 -0.95 5.68 9.66
N PRO A 65 -0.22 6.81 9.79
CA PRO A 65 1.23 6.85 9.58
C PRO A 65 2.04 6.03 10.58
N GLU A 66 1.53 5.81 11.80
CA GLU A 66 2.20 5.01 12.84
C GLU A 66 1.86 3.51 12.75
N GLU A 67 0.85 3.12 11.97
CA GLU A 67 0.35 1.74 11.89
C GLU A 67 0.59 1.09 10.53
N CYS A 68 0.88 1.89 9.50
CA CYS A 68 1.03 1.42 8.12
C CYS A 68 2.39 1.80 7.53
N ALA A 69 2.89 0.98 6.61
CA ALA A 69 4.19 1.16 5.98
C ALA A 69 4.07 1.44 4.49
N ILE A 70 4.83 2.42 4.00
CA ILE A 70 4.83 2.76 2.59
C ILE A 70 5.55 1.66 1.80
N TRP A 71 4.92 1.20 0.72
CA TRP A 71 5.52 0.20 -0.15
C TRP A 71 5.60 0.69 -1.59
N ASN A 72 6.76 1.21 -1.98
CA ASN A 72 7.05 1.61 -3.35
C ASN A 72 8.46 1.16 -3.75
N ARG A 73 8.87 1.51 -4.99
CA ARG A 73 10.22 1.15 -5.47
C ARG A 73 11.34 1.69 -4.58
N ARG A 74 11.17 2.84 -3.92
CA ARG A 74 12.18 3.41 -3.02
C ARG A 74 12.26 2.63 -1.71
N ALA A 75 11.11 2.29 -1.12
CA ALA A 75 11.06 1.41 0.05
C ALA A 75 11.69 0.05 -0.24
N TYR A 76 11.35 -0.58 -1.37
CA TYR A 76 11.96 -1.84 -1.81
C TYR A 76 13.49 -1.74 -1.90
N VAL A 77 14.01 -0.72 -2.59
CA VAL A 77 15.47 -0.54 -2.75
C VAL A 77 16.15 -0.29 -1.40
N GLY A 78 15.55 0.53 -0.52
CA GLY A 78 16.09 0.77 0.82
C GLY A 78 16.20 -0.50 1.65
N LEU A 79 15.11 -1.28 1.71
CA LEU A 79 15.09 -2.55 2.44
C LEU A 79 16.03 -3.60 1.82
N ARG A 80 16.25 -3.56 0.51
CA ARG A 80 17.27 -4.39 -0.16
C ARG A 80 18.68 -4.03 0.27
N TYR A 81 19.00 -2.75 0.47
CA TYR A 81 20.30 -2.33 0.99
C TYR A 81 20.52 -2.73 2.45
N LEU A 82 19.43 -2.81 3.22
CA LEU A 82 19.44 -3.33 4.59
C LEU A 82 19.39 -4.87 4.65
N GLU A 83 19.53 -5.53 3.50
CA GLU A 83 19.57 -7.00 3.38
C GLU A 83 18.33 -7.72 3.95
N VAL A 84 17.17 -7.05 3.99
CA VAL A 84 15.93 -7.68 4.44
C VAL A 84 15.57 -8.84 3.50
N PRO A 85 15.37 -10.06 4.03
CA PRO A 85 15.07 -11.23 3.21
C PRO A 85 13.64 -11.20 2.66
N ASP A 86 13.37 -12.02 1.64
CA ASP A 86 12.03 -12.33 1.14
C ASP A 86 11.14 -11.13 0.77
N LEU A 87 11.76 -10.04 0.32
CA LEU A 87 11.05 -8.86 -0.19
C LEU A 87 10.27 -9.21 -1.47
N PRO A 88 8.98 -8.83 -1.56
CA PRO A 88 8.16 -9.11 -2.73
C PRO A 88 8.68 -8.31 -3.93
N ARG A 89 8.88 -8.99 -5.05
CA ARG A 89 9.38 -8.39 -6.31
C ARG A 89 8.25 -8.03 -7.25
N HIS A 90 7.12 -8.72 -7.13
CA HIS A 90 5.96 -8.58 -8.01
C HIS A 90 4.70 -8.30 -7.22
N ASP A 91 3.79 -7.53 -7.84
CA ASP A 91 2.56 -7.06 -7.20
C ASP A 91 1.66 -8.19 -6.70
N TYR A 92 1.65 -9.37 -7.35
CA TYR A 92 0.86 -10.51 -6.92
C TYR A 92 1.34 -11.13 -5.60
N GLN A 93 2.61 -10.89 -5.23
CA GLN A 93 3.18 -11.39 -3.97
C GLN A 93 2.74 -10.54 -2.77
N LEU A 94 2.30 -9.30 -3.01
CA LEU A 94 1.89 -8.35 -1.98
C LEU A 94 0.45 -8.63 -1.50
N THR A 95 0.28 -9.79 -0.87
CA THR A 95 -0.90 -10.15 -0.07
C THR A 95 -0.94 -9.35 1.24
N GLY A 96 -2.07 -9.36 1.93
CA GLY A 96 -2.26 -8.70 3.22
C GLY A 96 -1.28 -9.20 4.27
N LYS A 97 -1.00 -10.52 4.29
CA LYS A 97 0.02 -11.10 5.18
C LYS A 97 1.41 -10.57 4.89
N VAL A 98 1.76 -10.43 3.61
CA VAL A 98 3.05 -9.86 3.20
C VAL A 98 3.13 -8.38 3.55
N TYR A 99 2.01 -7.65 3.44
CA TYR A 99 1.92 -6.25 3.83
C TYR A 99 2.08 -6.07 5.35
N LEU A 100 1.44 -6.90 6.18
CA LEU A 100 1.67 -6.93 7.63
C LEU A 100 3.14 -7.14 7.98
N ARG A 101 3.79 -8.13 7.35
CA ARG A 101 5.23 -8.36 7.55
C ARG A 101 6.07 -7.13 7.16
N ILE A 102 5.70 -6.41 6.11
CA ILE A 102 6.37 -5.15 5.72
C ILE A 102 6.18 -4.09 6.82
N ILE A 103 4.98 -3.97 7.39
CA ILE A 103 4.69 -3.09 8.54
C ILE A 103 5.61 -3.46 9.71
N ASP A 104 5.69 -4.74 10.07
CA ASP A 104 6.51 -5.21 11.20
C ASP A 104 8.01 -4.91 11.01
N VAL A 105 8.53 -5.15 9.80
CA VAL A 105 9.93 -4.83 9.45
C VAL A 105 10.18 -3.32 9.55
N MET A 106 9.31 -2.51 8.97
CA MET A 106 9.47 -1.05 8.97
C MET A 106 9.32 -0.48 10.38
N GLY A 107 8.41 -1.02 11.19
CA GLY A 107 8.26 -0.67 12.61
C GLY A 107 9.51 -1.01 13.41
N SER A 108 10.10 -2.20 13.20
CA SER A 108 11.36 -2.60 13.84
C SER A 108 12.51 -1.65 13.47
N LEU A 109 12.61 -1.27 12.20
CA LEU A 109 13.60 -0.27 11.74
C LEU A 109 13.39 1.09 12.38
N MET A 110 12.13 1.54 12.51
CA MET A 110 11.80 2.78 13.17
C MET A 110 12.23 2.77 14.65
N GLU A 111 12.02 1.67 15.36
CA GLU A 111 12.46 1.52 16.74
C GLU A 111 13.99 1.55 16.88
N GLU A 112 14.73 0.88 15.98
CA GLU A 112 16.20 0.97 15.99
C GLU A 112 16.69 2.39 15.66
N LEU A 113 16.06 3.08 14.69
CA LEU A 113 16.39 4.48 14.39
C LEU A 113 16.13 5.39 15.59
N ARG A 114 15.02 5.19 16.33
CA ARG A 114 14.71 5.95 17.55
C ARG A 114 15.75 5.73 18.65
N ARG A 115 16.30 4.51 18.77
CA ARG A 115 17.35 4.20 19.75
C ARG A 115 18.68 4.89 19.45
N VAL A 116 19.06 4.97 18.17
CA VAL A 116 20.34 5.56 17.74
C VAL A 116 20.26 7.09 17.61
N SER A 117 19.06 7.67 17.51
CA SER A 117 18.85 9.12 17.38
C SER A 117 18.86 9.88 18.72
N LEU A 118 19.60 9.39 19.72
CA LEU A 118 19.90 10.06 20.99
C LEU A 118 21.39 10.42 21.08
#